data_AF-A0A5E7YEY4-F1
#
_entry.id   AF-A0A5E7YEY4-F1
#
_cell.length_a   1.000
_cell.length_b   1.000
_cell.length_c   1.000
_cell.angle_alpha   90.00
_cell.angle_beta   90.00
_cell.angle_gamma   90.00
#
_symmetry.space_group_name_H-M   'P 1'
#
loop_
_entity.id
_entity.type
_entity.pdbx_description
1 polymer ?
#
loop_
_entity_poly.entity_id
_entity_poly.type
_entity_poly.pdbx_seq_one_letter_code
_entity_poly.pdbx_strand_id
1 'polypeptide(L)'
;MTVSTLYQRAMAKRKVYLIAVLPDGYVKTIGPTALDLTHYWRIVAVLANGKTEVFWGHSKSLAEAKRTKNLAVEAAATRGWKSHAVDIVALVRSDTPDAG
;
A
#
# COMPACT_ATOMS: atom_id res chain seq x y z
N MET A 1 17.93 41.24 18.12
CA MET A 1 17.62 40.91 16.71
C MET A 1 18.84 40.21 16.12
N THR A 2 18.83 38.89 15.99
CA THR A 2 19.52 38.10 14.95
C THR A 2 19.03 36.67 15.08
N VAL A 3 18.23 36.25 14.10
CA VAL A 3 17.65 34.92 13.94
C VAL A 3 18.74 33.97 13.45
N SER A 4 19.23 33.07 14.30
CA SER A 4 20.09 31.95 13.87
C SER A 4 19.22 30.78 13.44
N THR A 5 18.58 30.94 12.28
CA THR A 5 17.89 29.87 11.54
C THR A 5 18.92 29.05 10.77
N LEU A 6 19.71 28.24 11.46
CA LEU A 6 20.62 27.25 10.86
C LEU A 6 20.49 26.02 11.79
N TYR A 7 20.04 24.84 11.39
CA TYR A 7 20.41 24.07 10.22
C TYR A 7 19.43 22.89 10.10
N GLN A 8 18.14 23.15 9.86
CA GLN A 8 17.20 22.12 9.40
C GLN A 8 17.38 21.98 7.89
N ARG A 9 18.56 21.51 7.44
CA ARG A 9 18.67 20.86 6.13
C ARG A 9 17.95 19.52 6.29
N ALA A 10 16.63 19.56 6.24
CA ALA A 10 15.81 18.41 5.97
C ALA A 10 16.34 17.82 4.65
N MET A 11 17.15 16.77 4.74
CA MET A 11 17.54 15.97 3.58
C MET A 11 16.23 15.44 3.00
N ALA A 12 15.70 16.14 2.01
CA ALA A 12 14.48 15.75 1.33
C ALA A 12 14.72 14.33 0.80
N LYS A 13 14.04 13.34 1.38
CA LYS A 13 14.16 11.95 0.97
C LYS A 13 13.93 11.91 -0.54
N ARG A 14 14.92 11.38 -1.27
CA ARG A 14 14.87 11.28 -2.74
C ARG A 14 13.56 10.60 -3.10
N LYS A 15 12.72 11.30 -3.89
CA LYS A 15 11.43 10.75 -4.30
C LYS A 15 11.71 9.57 -5.23
N VAL A 16 11.27 8.38 -4.83
CA VAL A 16 11.42 7.16 -5.61
C VAL A 16 10.05 6.67 -6.08
N TYR A 17 10.05 5.85 -7.13
CA TYR A 17 8.89 5.07 -7.49
C TYR A 17 8.93 3.74 -6.73
N LEU A 18 7.75 3.25 -6.39
CA LEU A 18 7.55 1.98 -5.73
C LEU A 18 6.62 1.16 -6.61
N ILE A 19 7.05 -0.04 -6.96
CA ILE A 19 6.31 -0.95 -7.82
C ILE A 19 5.78 -2.09 -6.95
N ALA A 20 4.47 -2.32 -7.01
CA ALA A 20 3.82 -3.48 -6.41
C ALA A 20 3.39 -4.42 -7.53
N VAL A 21 3.92 -5.65 -7.55
CA VAL A 21 3.47 -6.70 -8.48
C VAL A 21 2.59 -7.66 -7.69
N LEU A 22 1.30 -7.70 -8.03
CA LEU A 22 0.34 -8.61 -7.44
C LEU A 22 0.41 -9.99 -8.12
N PRO A 23 0.03 -11.08 -7.43
CA PRO A 23 0.12 -12.43 -7.96
C PRO A 23 -0.79 -12.68 -9.18
N ASP A 24 -1.84 -11.87 -9.36
CA ASP A 24 -2.68 -11.92 -10.56
C ASP A 24 -2.04 -11.25 -11.79
N GLY A 25 -0.79 -10.79 -11.68
CA GLY A 25 -0.07 -10.07 -12.74
C GLY A 25 -0.37 -8.57 -12.79
N TYR A 26 -1.20 -8.05 -11.88
CA TYR A 26 -1.47 -6.62 -11.81
C TYR A 26 -0.25 -5.86 -11.26
N VAL A 27 0.21 -4.85 -11.98
CA VAL A 27 1.32 -3.98 -11.57
C VAL A 27 0.78 -2.63 -11.13
N LYS A 28 1.16 -2.18 -9.93
CA LYS A 28 0.84 -0.86 -9.39
C LYS A 28 2.12 -0.04 -9.27
N THR A 29 2.21 1.04 -10.01
CA THR A 29 3.27 2.04 -9.84
C THR A 29 2.80 3.13 -8.87
N ILE A 30 3.57 3.34 -7.81
CA ILE A 30 3.30 4.29 -6.73
C ILE A 30 4.45 5.30 -6.71
N GLY A 31 4.19 6.56 -7.06
CA GLY A 31 5.25 7.56 -6.98
C GLY A 31 4.94 8.88 -7.70
N PRO A 32 5.90 9.81 -7.71
CA PRO A 32 7.17 9.78 -6.98
C PRO A 32 6.97 10.15 -5.51
N THR A 33 7.31 9.25 -4.58
CA THR A 33 7.05 9.42 -3.14
C THR A 33 8.33 9.38 -2.32
N ALA A 34 8.34 10.18 -1.24
CA ALA A 34 9.40 10.19 -0.23
C ALA A 34 9.06 9.28 0.97
N LEU A 35 7.92 8.58 0.91
CA LEU A 35 7.44 7.70 1.97
C LEU A 35 8.17 6.36 1.92
N ASP A 36 8.66 5.88 3.08
CA ASP A 36 9.20 4.53 3.26
C ASP A 36 8.07 3.49 3.33
N LEU A 37 7.25 3.42 2.27
CA LEU A 37 6.32 2.32 2.11
C LEU A 37 7.12 1.09 1.70
N THR A 38 6.83 -0.03 2.35
CA THR A 38 7.55 -1.29 2.11
C THR A 38 6.61 -2.38 1.59
N HIS A 39 5.32 -2.27 1.87
CA HIS A 39 4.33 -3.27 1.47
C HIS A 39 3.10 -2.60 0.89
N TYR A 40 2.57 -3.22 -0.15
CA TYR A 40 1.25 -2.94 -0.69
C TYR A 40 0.34 -4.11 -0.36
N TRP A 41 -0.92 -3.84 -0.09
CA TRP A 41 -1.90 -4.86 0.14
C TRP A 41 -3.19 -4.55 -0.60
N ARG A 42 -3.89 -5.60 -0.99
CA ARG A 42 -5.17 -5.54 -1.66
C ARG A 42 -6.12 -6.55 -1.02
N ILE A 43 -7.33 -6.10 -0.67
CA ILE A 43 -8.40 -6.98 -0.22
C ILE A 43 -9.44 -7.05 -1.34
N VAL A 44 -9.72 -8.25 -1.84
CA VAL A 44 -10.78 -8.51 -2.79
C VAL A 44 -11.94 -9.15 -2.02
N ALA A 45 -13.00 -8.38 -1.80
CA ALA A 45 -14.19 -8.81 -1.09
C ALA A 45 -15.30 -9.17 -2.08
N VAL A 46 -15.89 -10.35 -1.91
CA VAL A 46 -17.07 -10.81 -2.65
C VAL A 46 -18.28 -10.64 -1.75
N LEU A 47 -19.23 -9.82 -2.16
CA LEU A 47 -20.44 -9.51 -1.40
C LEU A 47 -21.49 -10.61 -1.60
N ALA A 48 -22.45 -10.70 -0.69
CA ALA A 48 -23.55 -11.67 -0.80
C ALA A 48 -24.38 -11.51 -2.08
N ASN A 49 -24.46 -10.28 -2.63
CA ASN A 49 -25.15 -9.98 -3.89
C ASN A 49 -24.34 -10.35 -5.15
N GLY A 50 -23.18 -10.98 -5.01
CA GLY A 50 -22.30 -11.37 -6.13
C GLY A 50 -21.42 -10.25 -6.67
N LYS A 51 -21.46 -9.03 -6.11
CA LYS A 51 -20.54 -7.95 -6.48
C LYS A 51 -19.16 -8.16 -5.83
N THR A 52 -18.14 -7.62 -6.48
CA THR A 52 -16.77 -7.62 -5.96
C THR A 52 -16.35 -6.19 -5.62
N GLU A 53 -15.91 -5.97 -4.38
CA GLU A 53 -15.28 -4.74 -3.94
C GLU A 53 -13.78 -4.97 -3.74
N VAL A 54 -12.96 -4.06 -4.26
CA VAL A 54 -11.50 -4.15 -4.13
C VAL A 54 -11.00 -2.97 -3.32
N PHE A 55 -10.36 -3.28 -2.20
CA PHE A 55 -9.70 -2.31 -1.34
C PHE A 55 -8.20 -2.42 -1.52
N TRP A 56 -7.52 -1.29 -1.45
CA TRP A 56 -6.08 -1.20 -1.66
C TRP A 56 -5.49 -0.24 -0.65
N GLY A 57 -4.30 -0.57 -0.17
CA GLY A 57 -3.57 0.26 0.75
C GLY A 57 -2.09 -0.05 0.77
N HIS A 58 -1.36 0.74 1.54
CA HIS A 58 0.08 0.67 1.63
C HIS A 58 0.52 0.82 3.08
N SER A 59 1.55 0.08 3.46
CA SER A 59 2.05 -0.02 4.81
C SER A 59 3.56 0.14 4.85
N LYS A 60 4.07 0.65 5.98
CA LYS A 60 5.51 0.82 6.20
C LYS A 60 6.17 -0.45 6.74
N SER A 61 5.37 -1.42 7.17
CA SER A 61 5.85 -2.68 7.75
C SER A 61 4.99 -3.87 7.34
N LEU A 62 5.62 -5.05 7.23
CA LEU A 62 4.93 -6.33 6.98
C LEU A 62 3.90 -6.63 8.09
N ALA A 63 4.22 -6.31 9.34
CA ALA A 63 3.32 -6.52 10.46
C ALA A 63 2.01 -5.74 10.32
N GLU A 64 2.06 -4.48 9.86
CA GLU A 64 0.87 -3.69 9.58
C GLU A 64 0.08 -4.26 8.40
N ALA A 65 0.76 -4.65 7.33
CA ALA A 65 0.10 -5.29 6.19
C ALA A 65 -0.58 -6.62 6.58
N LYS A 66 0.02 -7.39 7.49
CA LYS A 66 -0.58 -8.63 8.03
C LYS A 66 -1.82 -8.34 8.89
N ARG A 67 -1.87 -7.22 9.63
CA ARG A 67 -3.06 -6.82 10.39
C ARG A 67 -4.27 -6.57 9.50
N THR A 68 -4.06 -6.20 8.23
CA THR A 68 -5.13 -6.09 7.24
C THR A 68 -5.93 -7.38 7.07
N LYS A 69 -5.34 -8.55 7.32
CA LYS A 69 -6.08 -9.83 7.32
C LYS A 69 -7.17 -9.84 8.40
N ASN A 70 -6.86 -9.38 9.60
CA ASN A 70 -7.84 -9.30 10.68
C ASN A 70 -8.92 -8.27 10.36
N LEU A 71 -8.51 -7.10 9.85
CA LEU A 71 -9.45 -6.07 9.40
C LEU A 71 -10.39 -6.58 8.30
N ALA A 72 -9.91 -7.43 7.39
CA ALA A 72 -10.72 -8.05 6.35
C ALA A 72 -11.75 -9.04 6.94
N VAL A 73 -11.37 -9.81 7.97
CA VAL A 73 -12.29 -10.73 8.68
C VAL A 73 -13.37 -9.94 9.42
N GLU A 74 -12.98 -8.89 10.15
CA GLU A 74 -13.91 -8.02 10.86
C GLU A 74 -14.86 -7.32 9.88
N ALA A 75 -14.32 -6.76 8.79
CA ALA A 75 -15.12 -6.14 7.73
C ALA A 75 -16.05 -7.15 7.05
N ALA A 76 -15.61 -8.40 6.84
CA ALA A 76 -16.46 -9.45 6.30
C ALA A 76 -17.65 -9.74 7.20
N ALA A 77 -17.44 -9.80 8.52
CA ALA A 77 -18.51 -10.01 9.50
C ALA A 77 -19.47 -8.80 9.56
N THR A 78 -18.96 -7.58 9.60
CA THR A 78 -19.78 -6.36 9.68
C THR A 78 -20.55 -6.07 8.39
N ARG A 79 -19.93 -6.33 7.23
CA ARG A 79 -20.50 -6.00 5.90
C ARG A 79 -21.20 -7.18 5.23
N GLY A 80 -21.15 -8.37 5.83
CA GLY A 80 -21.73 -9.58 5.26
C GLY A 80 -21.05 -10.02 3.96
N TRP A 81 -19.72 -9.95 3.89
CA TRP A 81 -18.97 -10.46 2.73
C TRP A 81 -19.08 -11.99 2.67
N LYS A 82 -19.38 -12.51 1.49
CA LYS A 82 -19.44 -13.96 1.21
C LYS A 82 -18.05 -14.58 1.26
N SER A 83 -17.04 -13.88 0.74
CA SER A 83 -15.65 -14.33 0.74
C SER A 83 -14.72 -13.13 0.63
N HIS A 84 -13.49 -13.27 1.11
CA HIS A 84 -12.47 -12.23 0.97
C HIS A 84 -11.10 -12.85 0.73
N ALA A 85 -10.32 -12.25 -0.16
CA ALA A 85 -8.92 -12.61 -0.40
C ALA A 85 -8.04 -11.41 -0.06
N VAL A 86 -6.98 -11.64 0.70
CA VAL A 86 -6.02 -10.58 1.06
C VAL A 86 -4.68 -10.91 0.42
N ASP A 87 -4.29 -10.06 -0.51
CA ASP A 87 -2.99 -10.10 -1.15
C ASP A 87 -2.06 -9.09 -0.49
N ILE A 88 -0.83 -9.50 -0.21
CA ILE A 88 0.18 -8.65 0.42
C ILE A 88 1.48 -8.88 -0.34
N VAL A 89 2.01 -7.81 -0.91
CA VAL A 89 3.21 -7.84 -1.74
C VAL A 89 4.23 -6.81 -1.26
N ALA A 90 5.50 -7.17 -1.35
CA ALA A 90 6.59 -6.24 -1.07
C ALA A 90 6.71 -5.22 -2.20
N LEU A 91 7.01 -3.97 -1.83
CA LEU A 91 7.26 -2.90 -2.78
C LEU A 91 8.71 -2.94 -3.24
N VAL A 92 8.90 -2.89 -4.56
CA VAL A 92 10.22 -2.78 -5.19
C VAL A 92 10.48 -1.31 -5.51
N ARG A 93 11.62 -0.78 -5.04
CA ARG A 93 12.03 0.59 -5.36
C ARG A 93 12.51 0.65 -6.81
N SER A 94 12.01 1.62 -7.56
CA SER A 94 12.45 1.93 -8.92
C SER A 94 12.81 3.41 -9.04
N ASP A 95 13.90 3.70 -9.75
CA ASP A 95 14.33 5.08 -10.07
C ASP A 95 13.57 5.61 -11.31
N THR A 96 12.93 4.72 -12.07
CA THR A 96 12.17 5.04 -13.30
C THR A 96 10.73 4.52 -13.15
N PRO A 97 9.69 5.29 -13.57
CA PRO A 97 8.35 4.74 -13.65
C PRO A 97 8.36 3.58 -14.65
N ASP A 98 7.76 2.45 -14.26
CA ASP A 98 7.59 1.28 -15.12
C ASP A 98 6.97 1.71 -16.47
N ALA A 99 7.73 1.55 -17.55
CA ALA A 99 7.23 1.70 -18.91
C ALA A 99 6.50 0.41 -19.23
N GLY A 100 5.21 0.35 -18.86
CA GLY A 100 4.38 -0.85 -18.93
C GLY A 100 4.41 -1.60 -20.25
#